data_AF-A0A1G3KY90-F1
#
_entry.id   AF-A0A1G3KY90-F1
#
_cell.length_a   1.000
_cell.length_b   1.000
_cell.length_c   1.000
_cell.angle_alpha   90.00
_cell.angle_beta   90.00
_cell.angle_gamma   90.00
#
_symmetry.space_group_name_H-M   'P 1'
#
loop_
_entity.id
_entity.type
_entity.pdbx_description
1 polymer ?
#
loop_
_entity_poly.entity_id
_entity_poly.type
_entity_poly.pdbx_seq_one_letter_code
_entity_poly.pdbx_strand_id
1 'polypeptide(L)'
;MFKKIFLVSLIALVAIGFGFAEGHNSKKKILYYVSSMNENEISIKAGKDSMGMDLIPVYQDDTRKVAYYVSSSNLKKKYTKPGKDAMGMNLIPIYEKKKDGKILYYVSPMDHTKKYDKPGKDSMGDDLIPVYE
;
A
#
# COMPACT_ATOMS: atom_id res chain seq x y z
N MET A 1 -2.19 -69.85 32.30
CA MET A 1 -2.49 -68.91 33.39
C MET A 1 -2.27 -67.49 32.85
N PHE A 2 -3.30 -66.66 32.89
CA PHE A 2 -3.39 -65.31 32.32
C PHE A 2 -2.27 -64.36 32.79
N LYS A 3 -1.80 -63.45 31.91
CA LYS A 3 -2.01 -61.99 32.05
C LYS A 3 -1.34 -61.14 30.93
N LYS A 4 -2.20 -60.43 30.18
CA LYS A 4 -2.18 -58.99 29.85
C LYS A 4 -1.10 -58.42 28.89
N ILE A 5 -1.56 -58.19 27.66
CA ILE A 5 -1.48 -56.96 26.83
C ILE A 5 -0.92 -55.71 27.55
N PHE A 6 0.06 -55.02 26.96
CA PHE A 6 0.01 -53.56 26.72
C PHE A 6 1.01 -53.10 25.64
N LEU A 7 0.44 -52.35 24.70
CA LEU A 7 0.97 -51.62 23.57
C LEU A 7 1.87 -50.44 24.01
N VAL A 8 3.03 -50.23 23.37
CA VAL A 8 3.54 -48.86 23.12
C VAL A 8 4.28 -48.80 21.77
N SER A 9 3.54 -48.23 20.80
CA SER A 9 3.94 -47.44 19.63
C SER A 9 5.45 -47.28 19.33
N LEU A 10 5.90 -47.88 18.21
CA LEU A 10 7.18 -47.55 17.57
C LEU A 10 6.94 -46.55 16.44
N ILE A 11 7.76 -45.51 16.49
CA ILE A 11 7.85 -44.30 15.68
C ILE A 11 7.98 -44.60 14.17
N ALA A 12 7.23 -43.88 13.36
CA ALA A 12 7.63 -43.51 12.00
C ALA A 12 7.38 -42.01 11.80
N LEU A 13 8.40 -41.22 12.15
CA LEU A 13 8.53 -39.82 11.78
C LEU A 13 8.68 -39.73 10.26
N VAL A 14 7.57 -39.45 9.57
CA VAL A 14 7.63 -39.01 8.16
C VAL A 14 7.54 -37.49 8.17
N ALA A 15 8.71 -36.88 8.10
CA ALA A 15 8.88 -35.48 7.75
C ALA A 15 8.45 -35.28 6.29
N ILE A 16 7.22 -34.78 6.09
CA ILE A 16 6.86 -34.11 4.83
C ILE A 16 6.93 -32.62 5.12
N GLY A 17 7.95 -32.00 4.53
CA GLY A 17 8.15 -30.57 4.59
C GLY A 17 6.92 -29.84 4.06
N PHE A 18 6.23 -29.16 4.95
CA PHE A 18 5.57 -27.92 4.60
C PHE A 18 6.46 -26.81 5.11
N GLY A 19 7.18 -26.18 4.18
CA GLY A 19 7.80 -24.90 4.42
C GLY A 19 6.71 -23.93 4.84
N PHE A 20 6.55 -23.73 6.15
CA PHE A 20 6.00 -22.50 6.65
C PHE A 20 7.06 -21.46 6.35
N ALA A 21 6.84 -20.74 5.25
CA ALA A 21 7.52 -19.51 4.95
C ALA A 21 7.49 -18.67 6.23
N GLU A 22 8.64 -18.56 6.89
CA GLU A 22 8.88 -17.51 7.85
C GLU A 22 8.70 -16.22 7.06
N GLY A 23 7.48 -15.68 7.14
CA GLY A 23 7.22 -14.32 6.70
C GLY A 23 8.20 -13.45 7.45
N HIS A 24 9.22 -12.98 6.76
CA HIS A 24 10.13 -11.95 7.22
C HIS A 24 9.27 -10.77 7.67
N ASN A 25 8.90 -10.74 8.95
CA ASN A 25 8.24 -9.60 9.57
C ASN A 25 9.34 -8.57 9.89
N SER A 26 10.00 -8.09 8.84
CA SER A 26 10.73 -6.84 8.90
C SER A 26 9.72 -5.78 9.29
N LYS A 27 9.78 -5.33 10.55
CA LYS A 27 8.91 -4.32 11.14
C LYS A 27 8.89 -3.06 10.26
N LYS A 28 7.99 -3.01 9.28
CA LYS A 28 7.88 -1.88 8.36
C LYS A 28 7.44 -0.67 9.17
N LYS A 29 8.23 0.40 9.15
CA LYS A 29 7.90 1.62 9.88
C LYS A 29 6.68 2.27 9.22
N ILE A 30 5.58 2.37 9.97
CA ILE A 30 4.38 3.09 9.53
C ILE A 30 4.67 4.58 9.61
N LEU A 31 4.36 5.30 8.54
CA LEU A 31 4.47 6.76 8.48
C LEU A 31 3.14 7.43 8.88
N TYR A 32 2.03 6.94 8.33
CA TYR A 32 0.68 7.44 8.58
C TYR A 32 -0.35 6.38 8.20
N TYR A 33 -1.62 6.67 8.47
CA TYR A 33 -2.77 5.88 8.10
C TYR A 33 -3.69 6.72 7.20
N VAL A 34 -4.33 6.11 6.21
CA VAL A 34 -5.20 6.78 5.23
C VAL A 34 -6.52 6.03 5.05
N SER A 35 -7.63 6.74 4.84
CA SER A 35 -8.90 6.09 4.49
C SER A 35 -8.82 5.44 3.11
N SER A 36 -9.45 4.26 2.99
CA SER A 36 -9.62 3.57 1.71
C SER A 36 -10.50 4.35 0.74
N MET A 37 -11.45 5.14 1.27
CA MET A 37 -12.42 5.90 0.48
C MET A 37 -12.04 7.36 0.30
N ASN A 38 -11.46 8.01 1.32
CA ASN A 38 -11.11 9.43 1.27
C ASN A 38 -9.61 9.68 1.46
N GLU A 39 -8.90 10.00 0.38
CA GLU A 39 -7.45 10.25 0.40
C GLU A 39 -7.03 11.48 1.21
N ASN A 40 -7.94 12.42 1.46
CA ASN A 40 -7.66 13.59 2.28
C ASN A 40 -7.81 13.29 3.78
N GLU A 41 -8.34 12.12 4.12
CA GLU A 41 -8.48 11.65 5.49
C GLU A 41 -7.27 10.80 5.87
N ILE A 42 -6.26 11.49 6.41
CA ILE A 42 -5.01 10.90 6.90
C ILE A 42 -4.84 11.13 8.40
N SER A 43 -4.20 10.19 9.07
CA SER A 43 -3.93 10.21 10.51
C SER A 43 -2.54 9.68 10.83
N ILE A 44 -1.88 10.23 11.84
CA ILE A 44 -0.63 9.67 12.38
C ILE A 44 -0.87 8.42 13.23
N LYS A 45 -2.10 8.23 13.72
CA LYS A 45 -2.48 7.12 14.60
C LYS A 45 -3.44 6.17 13.89
N ALA A 46 -3.34 4.89 14.23
CA ALA A 46 -4.33 3.90 13.85
C ALA A 46 -5.71 4.32 14.37
N GLY A 47 -6.75 3.92 13.65
CA GLY A 47 -8.13 4.25 14.00
C GLY A 47 -9.06 3.99 12.84
N LYS A 48 -10.24 4.59 12.93
CA LYS A 48 -11.26 4.54 11.91
C LYS A 48 -11.41 5.88 11.22
N ASP A 49 -11.80 5.86 9.95
CA ASP A 49 -12.20 7.04 9.21
C ASP A 49 -13.60 7.51 9.63
N SER A 50 -14.03 8.63 9.05
CA SER A 50 -15.32 9.26 9.29
C SER A 50 -16.51 8.39 8.87
N MET A 51 -16.28 7.35 8.07
CA MET A 51 -17.27 6.34 7.67
C MET A 51 -17.23 5.09 8.55
N GLY A 52 -16.35 5.03 9.55
CA GLY A 52 -16.22 3.90 10.48
C GLY A 52 -15.36 2.74 9.96
N MET A 53 -14.71 2.88 8.81
CA MET A 53 -13.78 1.88 8.27
C MET A 53 -12.39 2.05 8.86
N ASP A 54 -11.66 0.95 9.01
CA ASP A 54 -10.30 1.00 9.54
C ASP A 54 -9.35 1.69 8.56
N LEU A 55 -8.54 2.62 9.08
CA LEU A 55 -7.55 3.32 8.29
C LEU A 55 -6.42 2.36 7.88
N ILE A 56 -5.95 2.50 6.65
CA ILE A 56 -4.93 1.65 6.06
C ILE A 56 -3.54 2.22 6.39
N PRO A 57 -2.62 1.43 6.98
CA PRO A 57 -1.26 1.89 7.26
C PRO A 57 -0.47 2.08 5.97
N VAL A 58 0.28 3.19 5.91
CA VAL A 58 1.25 3.50 4.86
C VAL A 58 2.65 3.45 5.44
N TYR A 59 3.54 2.75 4.76
CA TYR A 59 4.86 2.41 5.27
C TYR A 59 5.97 3.30 4.67
N GLN A 60 7.12 3.34 5.34
CA GLN A 60 8.28 4.11 4.88
C GLN A 60 8.90 3.55 3.59
N ASP A 61 8.81 2.24 3.36
CA ASP A 61 9.33 1.54 2.18
C ASP A 61 8.32 1.51 1.02
N ASP A 62 7.31 2.37 1.04
CA ASP A 62 6.33 2.46 -0.03
C ASP A 62 6.98 2.98 -1.33
N THR A 63 6.84 2.21 -2.41
CA THR A 63 7.47 2.49 -3.70
C THR A 63 6.61 3.35 -4.63
N ARG A 64 5.43 3.79 -4.17
CA ARG A 64 4.57 4.68 -4.93
C ARG A 64 5.25 6.04 -5.13
N LYS A 65 4.85 6.76 -6.16
CA LYS A 65 5.32 8.11 -6.41
C LYS A 65 4.83 9.03 -5.27
N VAL A 66 5.71 9.87 -4.76
CA VAL A 66 5.35 10.89 -3.76
C VAL A 66 4.54 11.99 -4.46
N ALA A 67 3.33 12.22 -3.98
CA ALA A 67 2.45 13.28 -4.47
C ALA A 67 2.84 14.64 -3.88
N TYR A 68 3.05 14.68 -2.56
CA TYR A 68 3.43 15.87 -1.79
C TYR A 68 3.98 15.46 -0.41
N TYR A 69 4.45 16.42 0.37
CA TYR A 69 4.90 16.21 1.74
C TYR A 69 4.01 16.98 2.73
N VAL A 70 3.86 16.46 3.94
CA VAL A 70 3.09 17.12 5.02
C VAL A 70 3.88 17.18 6.32
N SER A 71 3.59 18.13 7.19
CA SER A 71 4.19 18.15 8.54
C SER A 71 3.45 17.16 9.44
N SER A 72 4.18 16.40 10.26
CA SER A 72 3.61 15.48 11.25
C SER A 72 2.65 16.16 12.25
N SER A 73 2.84 17.45 12.50
CA SER A 73 1.99 18.24 13.39
C SER A 73 0.83 18.93 12.68
N ASN A 74 0.92 19.08 11.36
CA ASN A 74 -0.16 19.65 10.55
C ASN A 74 -0.24 18.96 9.19
N LEU A 75 -1.06 17.92 9.14
CA LEU A 75 -1.32 17.12 7.94
C LEU A 75 -2.04 17.90 6.82
N LYS A 76 -2.60 19.08 7.12
CA LYS A 76 -3.29 19.91 6.12
C LYS A 76 -2.31 20.76 5.30
N LYS A 77 -1.12 21.04 5.82
CA LYS A 77 -0.12 21.88 5.12
C LYS A 77 0.71 21.03 4.18
N LYS A 78 0.56 21.26 2.89
CA LYS A 78 1.27 20.55 1.81
C LYS A 78 2.56 21.27 1.42
N TYR A 79 3.58 20.49 1.09
CA TYR A 79 4.89 20.94 0.63
C TYR A 79 5.27 20.16 -0.64
N THR A 80 5.98 20.83 -1.55
CA THR A 80 6.39 20.25 -2.84
C THR A 80 7.78 19.63 -2.82
N LYS A 81 8.55 19.86 -1.74
CA LYS A 81 9.93 19.36 -1.57
C LYS A 81 10.08 18.63 -0.23
N PRO A 82 10.93 17.59 -0.17
CA PRO A 82 11.28 16.95 1.09
C PRO A 82 12.04 17.91 2.00
N GLY A 83 12.07 17.62 3.30
CA GLY A 83 12.87 18.38 4.26
C GLY A 83 12.22 18.45 5.63
N LYS A 84 12.41 19.60 6.28
CA LYS A 84 11.82 19.94 7.57
C LYS A 84 10.89 21.14 7.42
N ASP A 85 9.87 21.23 8.26
CA ASP A 85 9.05 22.43 8.35
C ASP A 85 9.78 23.56 9.11
N ALA A 86 9.13 24.72 9.24
CA ALA A 86 9.68 25.89 9.91
C ALA A 86 9.99 25.66 11.41
N MET A 87 9.40 24.64 12.02
CA MET A 87 9.64 24.24 13.41
C MET A 87 10.71 23.15 13.52
N GLY A 88 11.34 22.76 12.40
CA GLY A 88 12.39 21.75 12.36
C GLY A 88 11.88 20.31 12.37
N MET A 89 10.58 20.06 12.25
CA MET A 89 10.01 18.71 12.20
C MET A 89 10.10 18.12 10.79
N ASN A 90 10.46 16.84 10.69
CA ASN A 90 10.58 16.17 9.40
C ASN A 90 9.22 16.10 8.69
N LEU A 91 9.23 16.40 7.39
CA LEU A 91 8.06 16.24 6.55
C LEU A 91 7.86 14.76 6.20
N ILE A 92 6.61 14.32 6.23
CA ILE A 92 6.17 12.97 5.88
C ILE A 92 5.81 12.96 4.39
N PRO A 93 6.38 12.06 3.58
CA PRO A 93 5.96 11.89 2.19
C PRO A 93 4.55 11.30 2.15
N ILE A 94 3.67 11.92 1.38
CA ILE A 94 2.34 11.40 1.04
C ILE A 94 2.39 10.87 -0.39
N TYR A 95 2.05 9.60 -0.53
CA TYR A 95 2.14 8.87 -1.78
C TYR A 95 0.85 8.99 -2.60
N GLU A 96 0.99 8.95 -3.92
CA GLU A 96 -0.14 8.85 -4.84
C GLU A 96 -0.97 7.59 -4.52
N LYS A 97 -2.30 7.71 -4.57
CA LYS A 97 -3.18 6.54 -4.40
C LYS A 97 -3.00 5.61 -5.61
N LYS A 98 -2.94 4.30 -5.37
CA LYS A 98 -3.11 3.35 -6.46
C LYS A 98 -4.52 3.54 -6.99
N LYS A 99 -4.64 3.82 -8.29
CA LYS A 99 -5.93 3.84 -8.95
C LYS A 99 -6.37 2.38 -9.07
N ASP A 100 -7.00 1.88 -8.01
CA ASP A 100 -7.62 0.56 -7.95
C ASP A 100 -8.98 0.67 -8.65
N GLY A 101 -8.95 0.47 -9.96
CA GLY A 101 -10.12 0.44 -10.82
C GLY A 101 -9.79 -0.36 -12.08
N LYS A 102 -10.82 -0.92 -12.71
CA LYS A 102 -10.64 -1.51 -14.04
C LYS A 102 -10.31 -0.35 -14.99
N ILE A 103 -9.17 -0.43 -15.67
CA ILE A 103 -8.86 0.53 -16.74
C ILE A 103 -9.89 0.32 -17.85
N LEU A 104 -10.65 1.36 -18.18
CA LEU A 104 -11.62 1.35 -19.27
C LEU A 104 -10.92 1.60 -20.60
N TYR A 105 -10.08 2.64 -20.66
CA TYR A 105 -9.31 3.05 -21.84
C TYR A 105 -8.16 3.97 -21.41
N TYR A 106 -7.26 4.31 -22.32
CA TYR A 106 -6.19 5.28 -22.15
C TYR A 106 -6.44 6.50 -23.03
N VAL A 107 -5.93 7.67 -22.66
CA VAL A 107 -6.06 8.92 -23.43
C VAL A 107 -4.71 9.63 -23.57
N SER A 108 -4.53 10.43 -24.62
CA SER A 108 -3.34 11.28 -24.74
C SER A 108 -3.43 12.45 -23.74
N PRO A 109 -2.32 12.86 -23.10
CA PRO A 109 -2.30 14.06 -22.25
C PRO A 109 -2.64 15.35 -23.00
N MET A 110 -2.44 15.37 -24.31
CA MET A 110 -2.70 16.54 -25.17
C MET A 110 -4.10 16.50 -25.80
N ASP A 111 -4.65 15.30 -26.00
CA ASP A 111 -5.95 15.10 -26.66
C ASP A 111 -6.76 14.00 -25.95
N HIS A 112 -7.68 14.44 -25.09
CA HIS A 112 -8.56 13.55 -24.32
C HIS A 112 -9.68 12.92 -25.17
N THR A 113 -9.85 13.32 -26.44
CA THR A 113 -10.89 12.77 -27.31
C THR A 113 -10.50 11.41 -27.90
N LYS A 114 -9.19 11.17 -28.06
CA LYS A 114 -8.66 9.90 -28.55
C LYS A 114 -8.54 8.89 -27.42
N LYS A 115 -9.28 7.80 -27.56
CA LYS A 115 -9.29 6.66 -26.62
C LYS A 115 -8.50 5.50 -27.19
N TYR A 116 -7.71 4.87 -26.34
CA TYR A 116 -6.89 3.71 -26.67
C TYR A 116 -7.26 2.55 -25.74
N ASP A 117 -7.26 1.34 -26.27
CA ASP A 117 -7.57 0.10 -25.56
C ASP A 117 -6.37 -0.46 -24.78
N LYS A 118 -5.16 -0.01 -25.09
CA LYS A 118 -3.90 -0.51 -24.53
C LYS A 118 -3.01 0.63 -24.02
N PRO A 119 -2.16 0.35 -23.01
CA PRO A 119 -1.14 1.31 -22.59
C PRO A 119 -0.14 1.52 -23.73
N GLY A 120 0.48 2.69 -23.77
CA GLY A 120 1.45 3.03 -24.80
C GLY A 120 1.77 4.51 -24.80
N LYS A 121 2.29 4.97 -25.94
CA LYS A 121 2.57 6.37 -26.20
C LYS A 121 1.69 6.86 -27.34
N ASP A 122 1.34 8.14 -27.32
CA ASP A 122 0.66 8.77 -28.45
C ASP A 122 1.61 9.03 -29.63
N SER A 123 1.08 9.64 -30.69
CA SER A 123 1.85 9.97 -31.89
C SER A 123 2.99 10.97 -31.66
N MET A 124 2.96 11.72 -30.55
CA MET A 124 3.99 12.67 -30.17
C MET A 124 5.02 12.04 -29.22
N GLY A 125 4.81 10.79 -28.78
CA GLY A 125 5.72 10.05 -27.92
C GLY A 125 5.46 10.24 -26.42
N ASP A 126 4.37 10.90 -26.05
CA ASP A 126 3.94 11.08 -24.66
C ASP A 126 3.20 9.84 -24.15
N ASP A 127 3.41 9.49 -22.88
CA ASP A 127 2.76 8.33 -22.27
C ASP A 127 1.24 8.55 -22.13
N LEU A 128 0.46 7.56 -22.57
CA LEU A 128 -0.99 7.60 -22.46
C LEU A 128 -1.45 7.48 -21.01
N ILE A 129 -2.43 8.29 -20.63
CA ILE A 129 -2.99 8.33 -19.29
C ILE A 129 -4.12 7.29 -19.18
N PRO A 130 -4.04 6.31 -18.27
CA PRO A 130 -5.14 5.38 -18.03
C PRO A 130 -6.35 6.09 -17.41
N VAL A 131 -7.52 5.81 -17.97
CA VAL A 131 -8.84 6.18 -17.47
C VAL A 131 -9.50 4.94 -16.88
N TYR A 132 -9.97 5.07 -15.66
CA TYR A 132 -10.51 3.98 -14.85
C TYR A 132 -12.05 4.06 -14.84
N GLU A 133 -12.71 2.95 -14.49
CA GLU A 133 -14.16 2.87 -14.28
C GLU A 133 -14.65 3.79 -13.15
#